data_AF-A0A6J5DKJ6-F1
#
_entry.id   AF-A0A6J5DKJ6-F1
#
_cell.length_a   1.000
_cell.length_b   1.000
_cell.length_c   1.000
_cell.angle_alpha   90.00
_cell.angle_beta   90.00
_cell.angle_gamma   90.00
#
_symmetry.space_group_name_H-M   'P 1'
#
loop_
_entity.id
_entity.type
_entity.pdbx_description
1 polymer ?
#
loop_
_entity_poly.entity_id
_entity_poly.type
_entity_poly.pdbx_seq_one_letter_code
_entity_poly.pdbx_strand_id
1 'polypeptide(L)' 'MEPTNSLSRIASWVIREKATGRVFCEVFDEWIVKRLNTVTYEAVPILQYLQSLNRV' A
#
# COMPACT_ATOMS: atom_id res chain seq x y z
N MET A 1 29.63 -1.66 -8.68
CA MET A 1 28.45 -1.98 -7.85
C MET A 1 27.35 -1.03 -8.29
N GLU A 2 26.24 -1.54 -8.83
CA GLU A 2 25.09 -0.69 -9.10
C GLU A 2 24.55 -0.14 -7.77
N PRO A 3 24.18 1.15 -7.68
CA PRO A 3 23.51 1.65 -6.49
C PRO A 3 22.19 0.89 -6.34
N THR A 4 22.11 0.02 -5.32
CA THR A 4 20.84 -0.59 -4.92
C THR A 4 19.92 0.53 -4.51
N ASN A 5 18.98 0.89 -5.39
CA ASN A 5 18.00 1.95 -5.17
C ASN A 5 17.15 1.60 -3.94
N SER A 6 17.63 1.96 -2.75
CA SER A 6 17.02 1.58 -1.47
C SER A 6 15.66 2.27 -1.24
N LEU A 7 15.36 3.29 -2.06
CA LEU A 7 14.07 3.98 -2.11
C LEU A 7 12.97 3.18 -2.80
N SER A 8 13.29 2.07 -3.48
CA SER A 8 12.28 1.21 -4.13
C SER A 8 11.61 0.22 -3.17
N ARG A 9 12.05 0.13 -1.91
CA ARG A 9 11.44 -0.77 -0.93
C ARG A 9 10.16 -0.16 -0.36
N ILE A 10 9.05 -0.88 -0.52
CA ILE A 10 7.78 -0.51 0.10
C ILE A 10 7.94 -0.57 1.62
N ALA A 11 7.71 0.55 2.31
CA ALA A 11 7.84 0.65 3.76
C ALA A 11 6.60 0.14 4.51
N SER A 12 5.41 0.35 3.92
CA SER A 12 4.11 -0.03 4.47
C SER A 12 3.03 0.02 3.38
N TRP A 13 1.84 -0.48 3.70
CA TRP A 13 0.67 -0.49 2.83
C TRP A 13 -0.56 0.06 3.54
N VAL A 14 -1.41 0.75 2.80
CA VAL A 14 -2.75 1.14 3.23
C VAL A 14 -3.75 0.11 2.75
N ILE A 15 -4.48 -0.51 3.68
CA ILE A 15 -5.59 -1.40 3.37
C ILE A 15 -6.84 -0.57 3.18
N ARG A 16 -7.47 -0.69 2.00
CA ARG A 16 -8.74 -0.01 1.70
C ARG A 16 -9.71 -0.93 0.96
N GLU A 17 -10.99 -0.63 1.09
CA GLU A 17 -12.04 -1.31 0.31
C GLU A 17 -11.98 -0.86 -1.15
N LYS A 18 -11.99 -1.81 -2.09
CA LYS A 18 -11.87 -1.52 -3.53
C LYS A 18 -13.06 -0.72 -4.07
N ALA A 19 -14.27 -1.05 -3.60
CA ALA A 19 -15.50 -0.48 -4.12
C ALA A 19 -15.67 1.00 -3.76
N THR A 20 -15.25 1.39 -2.55
CA THR A 20 -15.51 2.73 -2.00
C THR A 20 -14.25 3.56 -1.83
N GLY A 21 -13.06 2.94 -1.86
CA GLY A 21 -11.80 3.58 -1.50
C GLY A 21 -11.66 3.85 0.00
N ARG A 22 -12.61 3.41 0.84
CA ARG A 22 -12.56 3.63 2.29
C ARG A 22 -11.34 2.95 2.90
N VAL A 23 -10.51 3.74 3.56
CA VAL A 23 -9.33 3.25 4.30
C VAL A 23 -9.76 2.60 5.60
N PHE A 24 -9.15 1.46 5.90
CA PHE A 24 -9.29 0.77 7.18
C PHE A 24 -8.09 1.04 8.09
N CYS A 25 -6.87 0.73 7.62
CA CYS A 25 -5.65 0.91 8.40
C CYS A 25 -4.40 0.89 7.50
N GLU A 26 -3.27 1.27 8.09
CA GLU A 26 -1.93 1.04 7.55
C GLU A 26 -1.29 -0.19 8.21
N VAL A 27 -0.55 -0.97 7.43
CA VAL A 27 0.18 -2.18 7.89
C VAL A 27 1.63 -2.16 7.42
N PHE A 28 2.52 -2.67 8.26
CA PHE A 28 3.97 -2.73 8.01
C PHE A 28 4.46 -4.16 7.73
N ASP A 29 3.64 -5.16 8.03
CA ASP A 29 3.97 -6.57 7.82
C ASP A 29 3.41 -7.06 6.48
N GLU A 30 4.32 -7.48 5.60
CA GLU A 30 3.99 -8.05 4.28
C GLU A 30 3.14 -9.33 4.40
N TRP A 31 3.21 -10.07 5.50
CA TRP A 31 2.38 -11.26 5.72
C TRP A 31 0.90 -10.92 5.83
N ILE A 32 0.56 -9.75 6.38
CA ILE A 32 -0.83 -9.28 6.44
C ILE A 32 -1.34 -9.01 5.02
N VAL A 33 -0.51 -8.40 4.18
CA VAL A 33 -0.82 -8.12 2.77
C VAL A 33 -1.03 -9.42 1.98
N LYS A 34 -0.16 -10.41 2.18
CA LYS A 34 -0.24 -11.72 1.51
C LYS A 34 -1.50 -12.52 1.89
N ARG A 35 -2.06 -12.28 3.08
CA ARG A 35 -3.27 -12.94 3.59
C ARG A 35 -4.55 -12.11 3.41
N LEU A 36 -4.45 -10.95 2.77
CA LEU A 36 -5.58 -10.05 2.58
C LEU A 36 -6.66 -10.71 1.71
N ASN A 37 -7.94 -10.51 2.05
CA ASN A 37 -9.03 -10.82 1.13
C ASN A 37 -9.01 -9.83 -0.04
N THR A 38 -8.37 -10.23 -1.14
CA THR A 38 -8.19 -9.41 -2.33
C THR A 38 -9.44 -9.27 -3.18
N VAL A 39 -10.55 -9.96 -2.87
CA VAL A 39 -11.84 -9.72 -3.53
C VAL A 39 -12.40 -8.36 -3.08
N THR A 40 -12.37 -8.09 -1.77
CA THR A 40 -12.97 -6.90 -1.17
C THR A 40 -11.97 -5.77 -0.98
N TYR A 41 -10.74 -6.10 -0.61
CA TYR A 41 -9.73 -5.13 -0.20
C TYR A 41 -8.53 -5.10 -1.13
N GLU A 42 -7.83 -3.98 -1.15
CA GLU A 42 -6.51 -3.85 -1.74
C GLU A 42 -5.52 -3.27 -0.73
N ALA A 43 -4.27 -3.67 -0.87
CA ALA A 43 -3.13 -3.11 -0.15
C ALA A 43 -2.39 -2.17 -1.10
N VAL A 44 -2.51 -0.86 -0.88
CA VAL A 44 -1.85 0.15 -1.70
C VAL A 44 -0.52 0.51 -1.03
N PRO A 45 0.63 0.44 -1.72
CA PRO A 45 1.90 0.93 -1.16
C PRO A 45 1.76 2.37 -0.65
N ILE A 46 2.25 2.65 0.56
CA ILE A 46 2.02 3.93 1.23
C ILE A 46 2.40 5.13 0.39
N LEU A 47 3.53 5.08 -0.32
CA LEU A 47 3.99 6.17 -1.17
C LEU A 47 3.00 6.45 -2.30
N GLN A 48 2.47 5.40 -2.93
CA GLN A 48 1.46 5.53 -3.98
C GLN A 48 0.16 6.10 -3.41
N TYR A 49 -0.26 5.67 -2.22
CA TYR A 49 -1.44 6.20 -1.56
C TYR A 49 -1.30 7.70 -1.26
N LEU A 50 -0.21 8.12 -0.62
CA LEU A 50 0.04 9.53 -0.30
C LEU A 50 0.14 10.41 -1.55
N GLN A 51 0.79 9.92 -2.61
CA GLN A 51 0.84 10.62 -3.89
C GLN A 51 -0.56 10.78 -4.52
N SER A 52 -1.46 9.79 -4.33
CA SER A 52 -2.82 9.88 -4.86
C SER A 52 -3.65 10.98 -4.20
N LEU A 53 -3.38 11.32 -2.93
CA LEU A 53 -4.07 12.40 -2.21
C LEU A 53 -3.71 13.80 -2.73
N ASN A 54 -2.54 13.94 -3.35
CA ASN A 54 -2.03 15.21 -3.89
C ASN A 54 -2.35 15.42 -5.37
N ARG A 55 -3.21 14.58 -5.97
CA ARG A 55 -3.68 14.78 -7.34
C ARG A 55 -4.76 15.87 -7.35
N VAL A 56 -4.35 17.10 -7.64
CA VAL A 56 -5.22 18.25 -7.96
C VAL A 56 -5.69 18.15 -9.41
#